data_AF-A0A0N1PJK8-F1
#
_entry.id   AF-A0A0N1PJK8-F1
#
_cell.length_a   1.000
_cell.length_b   1.000
_cell.length_c   1.000
_cell.angle_alpha   90.00
_cell.angle_beta   90.00
_cell.angle_gamma   90.00
#
_symmetry.space_group_name_H-M   'P 1'
#
loop_
_entity.id
_entity.type
_entity.pdbx_description
1 polymer ?
#
loop_
_entity_poly.entity_id
_entity_poly.type
_entity_poly.pdbx_seq_one_letter_code
_entity_poly.pdbx_strand_id
1 'polypeptide(L)'
;MQPLKLEPNAYLNRTPIALNSEQDNLKELLDFRDSLETLGAYPIVDFDGNFTSLLDMENFGAFSLRDSIIPYGKIMTYFNSTYTHSLPIIINLLDNSIYRVLMSASNQLSSFKPIEVLTHPFQQTEQQEEFNLGNMVCAIFMGMIFGLVPVTLAVDIVYDREVSTGSASFFFFMSY
;
A
#
# COMPACT_ATOMS: atom_id res chain seq x y z
N MET A 1 14.43 -2.76 11.69
CA MET A 1 13.52 -1.83 10.98
C MET A 1 13.27 -0.63 11.88
N GLN A 2 13.28 0.59 11.35
CA GLN A 2 12.88 1.77 12.13
C GLN A 2 11.36 1.76 12.30
N PRO A 3 10.83 2.10 13.49
CA PRO A 3 9.40 2.22 13.69
C PRO A 3 8.84 3.34 12.82
N LEU A 4 7.75 3.06 12.11
CA LEU A 4 7.04 4.06 11.31
C LEU A 4 6.04 4.78 12.21
N LYS A 5 6.10 6.11 12.24
CA LYS A 5 5.13 6.96 12.93
C LYS A 5 3.87 7.06 12.05
N LEU A 6 2.72 6.74 12.62
CA LEU A 6 1.43 6.77 11.93
C LEU A 6 0.82 8.17 12.00
N GLU A 7 1.38 9.06 11.18
CA GLU A 7 0.90 10.42 10.99
C GLU A 7 0.24 10.59 9.61
N PRO A 8 -0.59 11.63 9.43
CA PRO A 8 -1.19 11.93 8.12
C PRO A 8 -0.14 12.19 7.03
N ASN A 9 1.05 12.62 7.44
CA ASN A 9 2.19 12.90 6.56
C ASN A 9 2.98 11.66 6.14
N ALA A 10 2.64 10.45 6.63
CA ALA A 10 3.42 9.23 6.42
C ALA A 10 3.59 8.87 4.93
N TYR A 11 2.72 9.39 4.05
CA TYR A 11 2.78 9.20 2.60
C TYR A 11 2.94 10.53 1.84
N LEU A 12 3.76 11.44 2.37
CA LEU A 12 4.18 12.68 1.69
C LEU A 12 3.04 13.67 1.40
N ASN A 13 2.01 13.73 2.26
CA ASN A 13 0.84 14.61 2.10
C ASN A 13 0.14 14.50 0.73
N ARG A 14 0.28 13.35 0.05
CA ARG A 14 -0.30 13.16 -1.29
C ARG A 14 -1.80 12.95 -1.27
N THR A 15 -2.35 12.59 -0.13
CA THR A 15 -3.71 12.08 0.02
C THR A 15 -4.52 12.97 0.95
N PRO A 16 -5.47 13.75 0.41
CA PRO A 16 -6.39 14.52 1.23
C PRO A 16 -7.23 13.65 2.16
N ILE A 17 -7.68 14.28 3.25
CA ILE A 17 -8.76 13.75 4.09
C ILE A 17 -10.03 14.48 3.71
N ALA A 18 -11.09 13.73 3.39
CA ALA A 18 -12.36 14.33 3.05
C ALA A 18 -13.19 14.63 4.31
N LEU A 19 -13.90 15.74 4.34
CA LEU A 19 -14.75 16.14 5.46
C LEU A 19 -16.16 16.47 4.96
N ASN A 20 -17.17 15.95 5.64
CA ASN A 20 -18.57 16.24 5.40
C ASN A 20 -19.28 16.52 6.72
N SER A 21 -20.26 17.41 6.67
CA SER A 21 -21.20 17.66 7.75
C SER A 21 -22.61 17.46 7.23
N GLU A 22 -23.33 16.51 7.82
CA GLU A 22 -24.80 16.46 7.67
C GLU A 22 -25.48 17.48 8.62
N GLN A 23 -24.72 18.13 9.51
CA GLN A 23 -25.21 19.11 10.49
C GLN A 23 -25.20 20.54 9.95
N ASP A 24 -26.18 21.36 10.36
CA ASP A 24 -26.19 22.83 10.17
C ASP A 24 -25.25 23.57 11.15
N ASN A 25 -24.66 22.88 12.14
CA ASN A 25 -23.77 23.48 13.12
C ASN A 25 -22.34 23.65 12.59
N LEU A 26 -22.11 24.73 11.84
CA LEU A 26 -20.81 25.07 11.28
C LEU A 26 -19.67 25.15 12.31
N LYS A 27 -19.97 25.40 13.59
CA LYS A 27 -18.94 25.51 14.62
C LYS A 27 -18.26 24.17 14.92
N GLU A 28 -19.03 23.08 15.06
CA GLU A 28 -18.47 21.75 15.33
C GLU A 28 -17.59 21.29 14.17
N LEU A 29 -18.02 21.55 12.94
CA LEU A 29 -17.24 21.25 11.74
C LEU A 29 -15.91 22.00 11.70
N LEU A 30 -15.93 23.30 12.01
CA LEU A 30 -14.73 24.14 12.04
C LEU A 30 -13.77 23.72 13.16
N ASP A 31 -14.28 23.46 14.36
CA ASP A 31 -13.48 22.99 15.50
C ASP A 31 -12.84 21.62 15.21
N PHE A 32 -13.56 20.73 14.52
CA PHE A 32 -13.03 19.45 14.06
C PHE A 32 -11.94 19.62 13.01
N ARG A 33 -12.19 20.48 12.00
CA ARG A 33 -11.23 20.78 10.93
C ARG A 33 -9.94 21.37 11.49
N ASP A 34 -10.04 22.36 12.37
CA ASP A 34 -8.90 22.96 13.07
C ASP A 34 -8.11 21.92 13.89
N SER A 35 -8.82 20.97 14.50
CA SER A 35 -8.20 19.85 15.22
C SER A 35 -7.42 18.94 14.28
N LEU A 36 -7.97 18.60 13.11
CA LEU A 36 -7.29 17.79 12.10
C LEU A 36 -6.06 18.51 11.51
N GLU A 37 -6.19 19.80 11.19
CA GLU A 37 -5.07 20.60 10.67
C GLU A 37 -3.94 20.72 11.69
N THR A 38 -4.27 20.91 12.98
CA THR A 38 -3.28 20.91 14.08
C THR A 38 -2.53 19.58 14.18
N LEU A 39 -3.16 18.46 13.81
CA LEU A 39 -2.58 17.12 13.81
C LEU A 39 -1.80 16.81 12.52
N GLY A 40 -1.68 17.78 11.61
CA GLY A 40 -0.91 17.65 10.36
C GLY A 40 -1.70 17.02 9.21
N ALA A 41 -3.02 16.90 9.31
CA ALA A 41 -3.85 16.49 8.19
C ALA A 41 -3.98 17.63 7.18
N TYR A 42 -3.20 17.57 6.11
CA TYR A 42 -3.26 18.52 5.02
C TYR A 42 -2.98 17.83 3.67
N PRO A 43 -3.80 18.04 2.63
CA PRO A 43 -4.97 18.93 2.57
C PRO A 43 -6.27 18.29 3.10
N ILE A 44 -7.19 19.12 3.61
CA ILE A 44 -8.58 18.70 3.92
C ILE A 44 -9.49 19.18 2.79
N VAL A 45 -10.29 18.26 2.25
CA VAL A 45 -11.20 18.52 1.13
C VAL A 45 -12.63 18.30 1.60
N ASP A 46 -13.56 19.16 1.20
CA ASP A 46 -14.96 18.95 1.54
C ASP A 46 -15.60 17.98 0.53
N PHE A 47 -16.45 17.04 1.00
CA PHE A 47 -17.20 16.14 0.12
C PHE A 47 -18.69 16.19 0.41
N ASP A 48 -19.48 15.80 -0.58
CA ASP A 48 -20.95 15.92 -0.62
C ASP A 48 -21.71 14.88 0.23
N GLY A 49 -21.01 14.07 1.02
CA GLY A 49 -21.59 12.97 1.78
C GLY A 49 -21.88 11.71 0.96
N ASN A 50 -21.72 11.73 -0.37
CA ASN A 50 -21.92 10.57 -1.21
C ASN A 50 -20.65 9.71 -1.29
N PHE A 51 -20.82 8.40 -1.15
CA PHE A 51 -19.70 7.46 -1.26
C PHE A 51 -19.08 7.46 -2.66
N THR A 52 -19.88 7.67 -3.72
CA THR A 52 -19.37 7.69 -5.10
C THR A 52 -18.30 8.75 -5.30
N SER A 53 -18.49 9.94 -4.71
CA SER A 53 -17.54 11.06 -4.79
C SER A 53 -16.19 10.73 -4.15
N LEU A 54 -16.16 9.81 -3.19
CA LEU A 54 -14.93 9.32 -2.57
C LEU A 54 -14.18 8.32 -3.43
N LEU A 55 -14.82 7.70 -4.42
CA LEU A 55 -14.17 6.77 -5.36
C LEU A 55 -13.40 7.49 -6.46
N ASP A 56 -13.87 8.68 -6.85
CA ASP A 56 -13.24 9.48 -7.90
C ASP A 56 -12.05 10.32 -7.38
N MET A 57 -11.92 10.44 -6.05
CA MET A 57 -10.84 11.18 -5.41
C MET A 57 -9.82 10.24 -4.77
N GLU A 58 -8.53 10.54 -4.96
CA GLU A 58 -7.48 9.88 -4.20
C GLU A 58 -7.45 10.46 -2.77
N ASN A 59 -7.89 9.68 -1.79
CA ASN A 59 -8.00 10.11 -0.39
C ASN A 59 -7.49 9.04 0.59
N PHE A 60 -7.11 9.49 1.79
CA PHE A 60 -6.82 8.55 2.89
C PHE A 60 -8.09 7.95 3.48
N GLY A 61 -9.12 8.78 3.53
CA GLY A 61 -10.37 8.51 4.20
C GLY A 61 -11.22 9.76 4.26
N ALA A 62 -12.36 9.61 4.88
CA ALA A 62 -13.32 10.69 5.03
C ALA A 62 -13.99 10.64 6.41
N PHE A 63 -14.27 11.81 6.97
CA PHE A 63 -15.07 11.95 8.17
C PHE A 63 -16.40 12.60 7.82
N SER A 64 -17.50 11.97 8.23
CA SER A 64 -18.85 12.52 8.09
C SER A 64 -19.44 12.71 9.47
N LEU A 65 -19.59 13.95 9.89
CA LEU A 65 -20.24 14.31 11.14
C LEU A 65 -21.75 14.24 10.92
N ARG A 66 -22.45 13.47 11.77
CA ARG A 66 -23.90 13.33 11.71
C ARG A 66 -24.57 14.03 12.87
N ASP A 67 -25.83 14.39 12.68
CA ASP A 67 -26.64 14.96 13.76
C ASP A 67 -26.71 14.00 14.96
N SER A 68 -26.42 14.55 16.12
CA SER A 68 -26.42 13.88 17.41
C SER A 68 -26.76 14.88 18.51
N ILE A 69 -27.41 14.40 19.56
CA ILE A 69 -27.72 15.21 20.75
C ILE A 69 -26.42 15.57 21.51
N ILE A 70 -25.40 14.74 21.36
CA ILE A 70 -24.08 14.91 21.98
C ILE A 70 -23.11 15.39 20.89
N PRO A 71 -22.37 16.49 21.10
CA PRO A 71 -21.34 16.97 20.18
C PRO A 71 -20.34 15.85 19.89
N TYR A 72 -20.00 15.64 18.61
CA TYR A 72 -19.11 14.54 18.19
C TYR A 72 -19.60 13.12 18.56
N GLY A 73 -20.85 12.97 19.03
CA GLY A 73 -21.40 11.67 19.47
C GLY A 73 -21.70 10.71 18.33
N LYS A 74 -21.67 11.18 17.08
CA LYS A 74 -21.91 10.37 15.89
C LYS A 74 -21.03 10.81 14.73
N ILE A 75 -19.88 10.17 14.60
CA ILE A 75 -18.94 10.38 13.49
C ILE A 75 -18.88 9.09 12.68
N MET A 76 -19.19 9.19 11.39
CA MET A 76 -18.96 8.12 10.44
C MET A 76 -17.60 8.32 9.78
N THR A 77 -16.83 7.25 9.71
CA THR A 77 -15.46 7.30 9.17
C THR A 77 -15.33 6.33 8.01
N TYR A 78 -14.79 6.81 6.90
CA TYR A 78 -14.44 6.04 5.72
C TYR A 78 -12.93 5.96 5.62
N PHE A 79 -12.40 4.82 5.18
CA PHE A 79 -10.96 4.65 4.97
C PHE A 79 -10.72 3.97 3.64
N ASN A 80 -9.61 4.32 2.99
CA ASN A 80 -9.21 3.73 1.73
C ASN A 80 -8.26 2.55 1.98
N SER A 81 -8.63 1.34 1.57
CA SER A 81 -7.82 0.13 1.77
C SER A 81 -6.59 0.03 0.85
N THR A 82 -6.41 0.94 -0.10
CA THR A 82 -5.25 0.99 -1.01
C THR A 82 -3.94 1.20 -0.25
N TYR A 83 -3.98 1.95 0.87
CA TYR A 83 -2.83 2.25 1.71
C TYR A 83 -2.79 1.33 2.93
N THR A 84 -1.66 0.65 3.15
CA THR A 84 -1.51 -0.35 4.24
C THR A 84 -1.77 0.21 5.63
N HIS A 85 -1.53 1.51 5.83
CA HIS A 85 -1.65 2.16 7.15
C HIS A 85 -2.80 3.19 7.22
N SER A 86 -3.69 3.25 6.23
CA SER A 86 -4.80 4.22 6.21
C SER A 86 -5.69 4.11 7.44
N LEU A 87 -6.16 2.90 7.75
CA LEU A 87 -7.07 2.65 8.86
C LEU A 87 -6.48 3.10 10.21
N PRO A 88 -5.29 2.64 10.65
CA PRO A 88 -4.76 3.07 11.94
C PRO A 88 -4.40 4.56 11.97
N ILE A 89 -4.03 5.19 10.84
CA ILE A 89 -3.83 6.66 10.76
C ILE A 89 -5.16 7.39 10.99
N ILE A 90 -6.22 6.98 10.30
CA ILE A 90 -7.55 7.60 10.39
C ILE A 90 -8.14 7.47 11.81
N ILE A 91 -7.99 6.31 12.46
CA ILE A 91 -8.41 6.12 13.85
C ILE A 91 -7.57 7.00 14.80
N ASN A 92 -6.25 7.04 14.62
CA ASN A 92 -5.38 7.89 15.43
C ASN A 92 -5.76 9.38 15.31
N LEU A 93 -6.13 9.83 14.11
CA LEU A 93 -6.62 11.20 13.89
C LEU A 93 -7.96 11.45 14.57
N LEU A 94 -8.90 10.51 14.46
CA LEU A 94 -10.20 10.61 15.11
C LEU A 94 -10.03 10.70 16.63
N ASP A 95 -9.26 9.82 17.24
CA ASP A 95 -9.03 9.80 18.68
C ASP A 95 -8.38 11.10 19.16
N ASN A 96 -7.35 11.58 18.45
CA ASN A 96 -6.68 12.83 18.79
C ASN A 96 -7.58 14.06 18.60
N SER A 97 -8.43 14.07 17.58
CA SER A 97 -9.37 15.17 17.35
C SER A 97 -10.41 15.27 18.47
N ILE A 98 -11.01 14.14 18.87
CA ILE A 98 -11.95 14.07 19.98
C ILE A 98 -11.24 14.42 21.30
N TYR A 99 -10.03 13.90 21.50
CA TYR A 99 -9.22 14.21 22.68
C TYR A 99 -8.93 15.71 22.82
N ARG A 100 -8.60 16.38 21.71
CA ARG A 100 -8.38 17.84 21.68
C ARG A 100 -9.65 18.62 22.03
N VAL A 101 -10.79 18.23 21.46
CA VAL A 101 -12.09 18.83 21.77
C VAL A 101 -12.44 18.67 23.25
N LEU A 102 -12.28 17.47 23.81
CA LEU A 102 -12.55 17.21 25.22
C LEU A 102 -11.64 18.02 26.15
N MET A 103 -10.36 18.17 25.79
CA MET A 103 -9.41 19.01 26.53
C MET A 103 -9.74 20.51 26.41
N SER A 104 -10.26 20.95 25.27
CA SER A 104 -10.78 22.31 25.10
C SER A 104 -11.99 22.54 26.02
N ALA A 105 -12.93 21.60 26.05
CA ALA A 105 -14.12 21.68 26.90
C ALA A 105 -13.78 21.68 28.42
N SER A 106 -12.70 21.03 28.83
CA SER A 106 -12.21 21.04 30.23
C SER A 106 -11.30 22.23 30.57
N ASN A 107 -11.06 23.16 29.63
CA ASN A 107 -10.09 24.26 29.75
C ASN A 107 -8.64 23.80 30.04
N GLN A 108 -8.26 22.58 29.62
CA GLN A 108 -6.92 22.02 29.80
C GLN A 108 -6.13 21.94 28.48
N LEU A 109 -6.50 22.75 27.48
CA LEU A 109 -5.84 22.77 26.17
C LEU A 109 -4.34 23.07 26.25
N SER A 110 -3.89 23.81 27.27
CA SER A 110 -2.46 24.09 27.52
C SER A 110 -1.64 22.84 27.85
N SER A 111 -2.28 21.77 28.30
CA SER A 111 -1.66 20.47 28.59
C SER A 111 -1.88 19.45 27.45
N PHE A 112 -2.45 19.87 26.31
CA PHE A 112 -2.71 18.99 25.20
C PHE A 112 -1.40 18.45 24.63
N LYS A 113 -1.29 17.12 24.62
CA LYS A 113 -0.21 16.40 23.94
C LYS A 113 -0.83 15.36 23.01
N PRO A 114 -0.55 15.41 21.70
CA PRO A 114 -1.10 14.43 20.76
C PRO A 114 -0.62 13.02 21.11
N ILE A 115 -1.53 12.06 20.96
CA ILE A 115 -1.29 10.63 21.06
C ILE A 115 -0.53 10.21 19.80
N GLU A 116 0.68 9.69 20.01
CA GLU A 116 1.54 9.22 18.92
C GLU A 116 1.44 7.69 18.82
N VAL A 117 1.17 7.20 17.62
CA VAL A 117 1.09 5.76 17.34
C VAL A 117 2.25 5.37 16.42
N LEU A 118 2.99 4.34 16.83
CA LEU A 118 4.15 3.83 16.13
C LEU A 118 3.91 2.37 15.78
N THR A 119 4.14 1.98 14.52
CA THR A 119 4.16 0.57 14.15
C THR A 119 5.54 0.01 14.35
N HIS A 120 5.64 -1.01 15.21
CA HIS A 120 6.86 -1.77 15.39
C HIS A 120 6.63 -3.21 14.91
N PRO A 121 7.25 -3.63 13.79
CA PRO A 121 7.14 -5.01 13.35
C PRO A 121 7.81 -5.92 14.39
N PHE A 122 7.13 -6.99 14.79
CA PHE A 122 7.73 -7.99 15.67
C PHE A 122 8.89 -8.69 14.95
N GLN A 123 9.92 -9.06 15.71
CA GLN A 123 10.96 -9.92 15.17
C GLN A 123 10.33 -11.26 14.82
N GLN A 124 10.52 -11.69 13.57
CA GLN A 124 10.03 -12.98 13.12
C GLN A 124 10.81 -14.06 13.87
N THR A 125 10.11 -14.86 14.66
CA THR A 125 10.69 -15.97 15.44
C THR A 125 10.86 -17.24 14.61
N GLU A 126 10.31 -17.28 13.40
CA GLU A 126 10.50 -18.34 12.42
C GLU A 126 10.85 -17.73 11.06
N GLN A 127 11.77 -18.39 10.35
CA GLN A 127 12.15 -18.06 9.00
C GLN A 127 10.90 -18.26 8.12
N GLN A 128 10.15 -17.18 7.84
CA GLN A 128 9.18 -17.23 6.75
C GLN A 128 9.94 -17.74 5.52
N GLU A 129 9.31 -18.57 4.70
CA GLU A 129 9.84 -18.91 3.38
C GLU A 129 9.98 -17.60 2.60
N GLU A 130 11.10 -16.89 2.81
CA GLU A 130 11.52 -15.79 1.98
C GLU A 130 11.49 -16.34 0.57
N PHE A 131 10.92 -15.55 -0.34
CA PHE A 131 11.01 -15.82 -1.76
C PHE A 131 12.47 -16.08 -2.09
N ASN A 132 12.84 -17.36 -2.20
CA ASN A 132 14.21 -17.76 -2.31
C ASN A 132 14.59 -17.55 -3.77
N LEU A 133 14.99 -16.31 -4.06
CA LEU A 133 15.54 -15.90 -5.35
C LEU A 133 16.60 -16.89 -5.82
N GLY A 134 17.40 -17.44 -4.90
CA GLY A 134 18.37 -18.49 -5.19
C GLY A 134 17.72 -19.75 -5.77
N ASN A 135 16.67 -20.28 -5.14
CA ASN A 135 15.95 -21.45 -5.64
C ASN A 135 15.24 -21.17 -6.97
N MET A 136 14.64 -20.00 -7.11
CA MET A 136 13.95 -19.59 -8.35
C MET A 136 14.95 -19.46 -9.52
N VAL A 137 16.07 -18.79 -9.29
CA VAL A 137 17.15 -18.63 -10.28
C VAL A 137 17.79 -19.97 -10.61
N CYS A 138 18.06 -20.81 -9.59
CA CYS A 138 18.59 -22.16 -9.78
C CYS A 138 17.66 -23.03 -10.64
N ALA A 139 16.35 -23.00 -10.38
CA ALA A 139 15.36 -23.73 -11.17
C ALA A 139 15.34 -23.28 -12.64
N ILE A 140 15.43 -21.96 -12.89
CA ILE A 140 15.50 -21.41 -14.26
C ILE A 140 16.77 -21.88 -14.98
N PHE A 141 17.94 -21.75 -14.35
CA PHE A 141 19.21 -22.18 -14.95
C PHE A 141 19.26 -23.69 -15.18
N MET A 142 18.78 -24.51 -14.25
CA MET A 142 18.68 -25.95 -14.45
C MET A 142 17.73 -26.29 -15.61
N GLY A 143 16.57 -25.62 -15.69
CA GLY A 143 15.65 -25.79 -16.81
C GLY A 143 16.29 -25.44 -18.16
N MET A 144 17.08 -24.37 -18.22
CA MET A 144 17.81 -23.99 -19.44
C MET A 144 18.89 -25.01 -19.82
N ILE A 145 19.67 -25.50 -18.86
CA ILE A 145 20.72 -26.51 -19.13
C ILE A 145 20.08 -27.81 -19.63
N PHE A 146 19.08 -28.33 -18.92
CA PHE A 146 18.40 -29.58 -19.32
C PHE A 146 17.56 -29.43 -20.59
N GLY A 147 17.13 -28.22 -20.94
CA GLY A 147 16.42 -27.95 -22.20
C GLY A 147 17.36 -27.78 -23.40
N LEU A 148 18.44 -27.01 -23.26
CA LEU A 148 19.31 -26.64 -24.38
C LEU A 148 20.34 -27.73 -24.71
N VAL A 149 20.92 -28.40 -23.71
CA VAL A 149 21.98 -29.40 -23.93
C VAL A 149 21.50 -30.58 -24.79
N PRO A 150 20.33 -31.19 -24.56
CA PRO A 150 19.85 -32.27 -25.42
C PRO A 150 19.51 -31.80 -26.84
N VAL A 151 19.03 -30.57 -26.99
CA VAL A 151 18.69 -29.99 -28.30
C VAL A 151 19.96 -29.76 -29.13
N THR A 152 21.01 -29.18 -28.54
CA THR A 152 22.29 -28.99 -29.24
C THR A 152 22.90 -30.33 -29.64
N LEU A 153 22.90 -31.32 -28.73
CA LEU A 153 23.40 -32.66 -29.04
C LEU A 153 22.59 -33.35 -30.14
N ALA A 154 21.26 -33.18 -30.18
CA ALA A 154 20.43 -33.73 -31.24
C ALA A 154 20.74 -33.10 -32.61
N VAL A 155 20.98 -31.78 -32.64
CA VAL A 155 21.41 -31.07 -33.86
C VAL A 155 22.77 -31.57 -34.32
N ASP A 156 23.74 -31.72 -33.42
CA ASP A 156 25.08 -32.22 -33.74
C ASP A 156 25.04 -33.65 -34.31
N ILE A 157 24.20 -34.54 -33.76
CA ILE A 157 24.01 -35.90 -34.27
C ILE A 157 23.45 -35.90 -35.71
N VAL A 158 22.48 -35.03 -36.01
CA VAL A 158 21.91 -34.91 -37.36
C VAL A 158 22.95 -34.36 -38.32
N TYR A 159 23.69 -33.32 -37.92
CA TYR A 159 24.72 -32.71 -38.74
C TYR A 159 25.85 -33.70 -39.07
N ASP A 160 26.33 -34.48 -38.09
CA ASP A 160 27.32 -35.53 -38.30
C ASP A 160 26.85 -36.60 -39.28
N ARG A 161 25.57 -36.99 -39.19
CA ARG A 161 24.97 -37.93 -40.15
C ARG A 161 24.94 -37.35 -41.56
N GLU A 162 24.55 -36.09 -41.71
CA GLU A 162 24.46 -35.44 -43.02
C GLU A 162 25.82 -35.24 -43.68
N VAL A 163 26.85 -34.83 -42.94
CA VAL A 163 28.22 -34.66 -43.47
C VAL A 163 28.86 -36.01 -43.78
N SER A 164 28.66 -37.02 -42.92
CA SER A 164 29.15 -38.38 -43.17
C SER A 164 28.51 -39.01 -44.41
N THR A 165 27.20 -38.84 -44.59
CA THR A 165 26.46 -39.41 -45.74
C THR A 165 26.66 -38.61 -47.03
N GLY A 166 26.79 -37.28 -46.94
CA GLY A 166 27.08 -36.39 -48.07
C GLY A 166 28.49 -36.61 -48.62
N SER A 167 29.48 -36.78 -47.75
CA SER A 167 30.87 -37.10 -48.16
C SER A 167 30.97 -38.49 -48.78
N ALA A 168 30.25 -39.48 -48.24
CA ALA A 168 30.20 -40.83 -48.80
C ALA A 168 29.48 -40.88 -50.17
N SER A 169 28.41 -40.09 -50.37
CA SER A 169 27.72 -40.00 -51.66
C SER A 169 28.54 -39.24 -52.71
N PHE A 170 29.30 -38.21 -52.31
CA PHE A 170 30.19 -37.48 -53.21
C PHE A 170 31.38 -38.34 -53.68
N PHE A 171 31.94 -39.19 -52.80
CA PHE A 171 32.96 -40.16 -53.17
C PHE A 171 32.43 -41.27 -54.09
N PHE A 172 31.17 -41.70 -53.92
CA PHE A 172 30.54 -42.69 -54.80
C PHE A 172 30.22 -42.14 -56.20
N PHE A 173 29.91 -40.84 -56.34
CA PHE A 173 29.61 -40.22 -57.63
C PHE A 173 30.86 -39.87 -58.47
N MET A 174 32.05 -39.78 -57.87
CA MET A 174 33.32 -39.55 -58.60
C MET A 174 34.03 -40.83 -59.06
N SER A 175 33.48 -42.02 -58.81
CA SER A 175 34.07 -43.31 -59.20
C SER A 175 33.32 -44.05 -60.33
N TYR A 176 32.53 -43.34 -61.15
CA TYR A 176 31.98 -43.86 -62.41
C TYR A 176 32.32 -42.94 -63.58
#